data_AF-A0A2E1W2A7-F1
#
_entry.id   AF-A0A2E1W2A7-F1
#
_cell.length_a   1.000
_cell.length_b   1.000
_cell.length_c   1.000
_cell.angle_alpha   90.00
_cell.angle_beta   90.00
_cell.angle_gamma   90.00
#
_symmetry.space_group_name_H-M   'P 1'
#
loop_
_entity.id
_entity.type
_entity.pdbx_description
1 polymer ?
#
loop_
_entity_poly.entity_id
_entity_poly.type
_entity_poly.pdbx_seq_one_letter_code
_entity_poly.pdbx_strand_id
1 'polypeptide(L)'
;MPIFEYECQGCRHHFELLVLPRDTPSCPECQGTDLKKQLSILSVSSDGTRQRHLGLARQSAKKVQRDKAHAEHEAYHHHHH
;
A
#
# COMPACT_ATOMS: atom_id res chain seq x y z
N MET A 1 25.56 1.78 -4.10
CA MET A 1 25.53 3.16 -3.59
C MET A 1 24.09 3.61 -3.50
N PRO A 2 23.43 3.50 -2.33
CA PRO A 2 22.01 3.86 -2.21
C PRO A 2 21.84 5.38 -2.07
N ILE A 3 20.95 5.94 -2.88
CA ILE A 3 20.44 7.31 -2.75
C ILE A 3 19.12 7.23 -2.00
N PHE A 4 18.89 8.16 -1.07
CA PHE A 4 17.64 8.25 -0.31
C PHE A 4 17.10 9.67 -0.32
N GLU A 5 15.78 9.79 -0.29
CA GLU A 5 15.08 11.05 -0.06
C GLU A 5 14.94 11.29 1.45
N TYR A 6 15.13 12.54 1.88
CA TYR A 6 14.99 12.99 3.26
C TYR A 6 14.14 14.25 3.35
N GLU A 7 13.42 14.38 4.46
CA GLU A 7 12.77 15.62 4.91
C GLU A 7 13.38 16.00 6.27
N CYS A 8 13.93 17.21 6.37
CA CYS A 8 14.40 17.73 7.66
C CYS A 8 13.20 18.12 8.54
N GLN A 9 13.14 17.64 9.78
CA GLN A 9 12.05 17.99 10.70
C GLN A 9 12.14 19.42 11.24
N GLY A 10 13.34 20.02 11.25
CA GLY A 10 13.55 21.39 11.74
C GLY A 10 13.13 22.47 10.73
N CYS A 11 13.60 22.39 9.49
CA CYS A 11 13.32 23.40 8.46
C CYS A 11 12.35 22.94 7.36
N ARG A 12 11.91 21.67 7.39
CA ARG A 12 11.00 21.06 6.40
C ARG A 12 11.54 21.03 4.97
N HIS A 13 12.85 21.18 4.81
CA HIS A 13 13.50 21.07 3.51
C HIS A 13 13.56 19.61 3.06
N HIS A 14 13.22 19.37 1.79
CA HIS A 14 13.25 18.06 1.15
C HIS A 14 14.47 17.97 0.24
N PHE A 15 15.27 16.92 0.39
CA PHE A 15 16.49 16.75 -0.39
C PHE A 15 16.86 15.28 -0.57
N GLU A 16 17.65 15.00 -1.59
CA GLU A 16 18.21 13.67 -1.87
C GLU A 16 19.66 13.61 -1.41
N LEU A 17 20.02 12.52 -0.75
CA LEU A 17 21.37 12.31 -0.25
C LEU A 17 21.87 10.89 -0.56
N LEU A 18 23.06 10.83 -1.13
CA LEU A 18 23.85 9.62 -1.26
C LEU A 18 24.45 9.27 0.11
N VAL A 19 24.05 8.13 0.69
CA VAL A 19 24.54 7.73 2.02
C VAL A 19 25.68 6.71 1.88
N LEU A 20 26.85 7.09 2.37
CA LEU A 20 28.01 6.23 2.52
C LEU A 20 27.97 5.55 3.91
N PRO A 21 28.53 4.33 4.08
CA PRO A 21 28.41 3.57 5.33
C PRO A 21 28.96 4.23 6.60
N ARG A 22 29.73 5.32 6.48
CA ARG A 22 30.35 6.02 7.62
C ARG A 22 29.85 7.46 7.81
N ASP A 23 28.95 7.93 6.95
CA ASP A 23 28.50 9.32 7.00
C ASP A 23 27.19 9.44 7.76
N THR A 24 27.12 10.45 8.63
CA THR A 24 25.87 10.85 9.30
C THR A 24 25.19 11.91 8.44
N PRO A 25 23.98 11.65 7.92
CA PRO A 25 23.29 12.59 7.06
C PRO A 25 22.88 13.84 7.84
N SER A 26 23.03 15.02 7.22
CA SER A 26 22.61 16.31 7.77
C SER A 26 21.87 17.14 6.73
N CYS A 27 21.03 18.06 7.19
CA CYS A 27 20.29 18.96 6.32
C CYS A 27 21.22 20.02 5.69
N PRO A 28 21.20 20.23 4.36
CA PRO A 28 22.04 21.25 3.71
C PRO A 28 21.64 22.69 4.07
N GLU A 29 20.36 22.93 4.38
CA GLU A 29 19.84 24.27 4.70
C GLU A 29 20.13 24.71 6.15
N CYS A 30 19.91 23.82 7.12
CA CYS A 30 19.99 24.19 8.55
C CYS A 30 21.04 23.41 9.35
N GLN A 31 21.79 22.50 8.70
CA GLN A 31 22.76 21.59 9.33
C GLN A 31 22.18 20.69 10.45
N GLY A 32 20.86 20.61 10.59
CA GLY A 32 20.20 19.72 11.54
C GLY A 32 20.38 18.25 11.16
N THR A 33 20.43 17.38 12.18
CA THR A 33 20.55 15.92 12.03
C THR A 33 19.22 15.19 12.18
N ASP A 34 18.15 15.91 12.54
CA ASP A 34 16.80 15.36 12.62
C ASP A 34 16.17 15.26 11.21
N LEU A 35 16.41 14.12 10.58
CA LEU A 35 16.01 13.82 9.21
C LEU A 35 15.07 12.62 9.18
N LYS A 36 13.93 12.79 8.51
CA LYS A 36 13.00 11.70 8.22
C LYS A 36 13.25 11.20 6.81
N LYS A 37 13.70 9.95 6.70
CA LYS A 37 13.84 9.26 5.42
C LYS A 37 12.46 9.09 4.78
N GLN A 38 12.30 9.62 3.58
CA GLN A 38 11.09 9.44 2.79
C GLN A 38 11.23 8.13 2.00
N LEU A 39 10.16 7.35 2.00
CA LEU A 39 10.02 6.22 1.10
C LEU A 39 9.23 6.73 -0.09
N SER A 40 9.85 6.74 -1.27
CA SER A 40 9.15 7.04 -2.51
C SER A 40 7.95 6.09 -2.62
N ILE A 41 6.75 6.65 -2.50
CA ILE A 41 5.50 5.89 -2.55
C ILE A 41 5.22 5.62 -4.03
N LEU A 42 5.99 4.72 -4.63
CA LEU A 42 5.65 4.20 -5.94
C LEU A 42 4.41 3.33 -5.75
N SER A 43 3.22 3.93 -5.95
CA SER A 43 1.97 3.18 -6.07
C SER A 43 2.03 2.37 -7.37
N VAL A 44 2.63 1.18 -7.30
CA VAL A 44 2.76 0.27 -8.46
C VAL A 44 1.37 -0.27 -8.78
N SER A 45 0.71 0.35 -9.75
CA SER A 45 -0.58 -0.07 -10.28
C SER A 45 -0.40 -0.60 -11.70
N SER A 46 0.21 -1.79 -11.80
CA SER A 46 0.37 -2.49 -13.08
C SER A 46 -0.94 -3.20 -13.47
N ASP A 47 -1.16 -3.38 -14.77
CA ASP A 47 -2.28 -4.16 -15.29
C ASP A 47 -2.36 -5.56 -14.64
N GLY A 48 -1.22 -6.24 -14.46
CA GLY A 48 -1.17 -7.54 -13.77
C GLY A 48 -1.63 -7.48 -12.31
N THR A 49 -1.28 -6.41 -11.58
CA THR A 49 -1.77 -6.22 -10.19
C THR A 49 -3.27 -5.96 -10.17
N ARG A 50 -3.79 -5.14 -11.10
CA ARG A 50 -5.23 -4.85 -11.22
C ARG A 50 -6.02 -6.11 -11.55
N GLN A 51 -5.57 -6.89 -12.53
CA GLN A 51 -6.22 -8.15 -12.91
C GLN A 51 -6.29 -9.15 -11.75
N ARG A 52 -5.20 -9.32 -10.99
CA ARG A 52 -5.19 -10.20 -9.80
C ARG A 52 -6.18 -9.74 -8.74
N HIS A 53 -6.21 -8.44 -8.43
CA HIS A 53 -7.15 -7.89 -7.46
C HIS A 53 -8.61 -8.08 -7.91
N LEU A 54 -8.92 -7.82 -9.18
CA LEU A 54 -10.24 -8.07 -9.76
C LEU A 54 -10.61 -9.56 -9.73
N GLY A 55 -9.65 -10.46 -9.97
CA GLY A 55 -9.84 -11.90 -9.86
C GLY A 55 -10.24 -12.33 -8.45
N LEU A 56 -9.53 -11.87 -7.43
CA LEU A 56 -9.86 -12.16 -6.02
C LEU A 56 -11.21 -11.60 -5.60
N ALA A 57 -11.55 -10.37 -6.03
CA ALA A 57 -12.85 -9.77 -5.78
C ALA A 57 -13.99 -10.60 -6.41
N ARG A 58 -13.83 -11.03 -7.66
CA ARG A 58 -14.80 -11.91 -8.35
C ARG A 58 -14.95 -13.26 -7.66
N GLN A 59 -13.86 -13.87 -7.20
CA GLN A 59 -13.89 -15.14 -6.49
C GLN A 59 -14.68 -15.02 -5.17
N SER A 60 -14.44 -13.93 -4.43
CA SER A 60 -15.15 -13.63 -3.18
C SER A 60 -16.65 -13.42 -3.43
N ALA A 61 -17.01 -12.65 -4.45
CA ALA A 61 -18.41 -12.44 -4.85
C ALA A 61 -19.11 -13.76 -5.23
N LYS A 62 -18.42 -14.66 -5.93
CA LYS A 62 -18.97 -15.97 -6.31
C LYS A 62 -19.27 -16.84 -5.08
N LYS A 63 -18.46 -16.75 -4.02
CA LYS A 63 -18.75 -17.46 -2.76
C LYS A 63 -20.05 -16.94 -2.15
N VAL A 64 -20.16 -15.63 -1.97
CA VAL A 64 -21.36 -14.97 -1.43
C VAL A 64 -22.61 -15.34 -2.23
N GLN A 65 -22.51 -15.37 -3.56
CA GLN A 65 -23.63 -15.74 -4.42
C GLN A 65 -24.11 -17.19 -4.19
N ARG A 66 -23.18 -18.14 -3.99
CA ARG A 66 -23.54 -19.54 -3.70
C ARG A 66 -24.21 -19.67 -2.35
N ASP A 67 -23.66 -19.01 -1.33
CA ASP A 67 -24.21 -19.03 0.03
C ASP A 67 -25.64 -18.47 0.04
N LYS A 68 -25.87 -17.36 -0.70
CA LYS A 68 -27.20 -16.77 -0.87
C LYS A 68 -28.17 -17.73 -1.57
N ALA A 69 -27.76 -18.38 -2.67
CA ALA A 69 -28.61 -19.32 -3.40
C ALA A 69 -29.01 -20.53 -2.54
N HIS A 70 -28.12 -21.00 -1.66
CA HIS A 70 -28.43 -22.09 -0.73
C HIS A 70 -29.47 -21.66 0.31
N ALA A 71 -29.30 -20.49 0.91
CA ALA A 71 -30.25 -19.94 1.88
C ALA A 71 -31.64 -19.69 1.26
N GLU A 72 -31.69 -19.20 0.01
CA GLU A 72 -32.94 -19.01 -0.72
C GLU A 72 -33.66 -20.34 -1.00
N HIS A 73 -32.92 -21.39 -1.37
CA HIS A 73 -33.47 -22.72 -1.59
C HIS A 73 -34.03 -23.32 -0.30
N GLU A 74 -33.29 -23.23 0.81
CA GLU A 74 -33.72 -23.67 2.13
C GLU A 74 -35.00 -22.94 2.57
N ALA A 75 -35.05 -21.61 2.41
CA ALA A 75 -36.23 -20.81 2.75
C ALA A 75 -37.46 -21.24 1.93
N TYR A 76 -37.32 -21.48 0.63
CA TYR A 76 -38.42 -21.96 -0.21
C TYR A 76 -38.96 -23.30 0.27
N HIS A 77 -38.08 -24.26 0.59
CA HIS A 77 -38.47 -25.57 1.10
C HIS A 77 -39.21 -25.49 2.44
N HIS A 78 -38.79 -24.61 3.35
CA HIS A 78 -39.45 -24.44 4.65
C HIS A 78 -40.83 -23.76 4.55
N HIS A 79 -41.06 -22.89 3.57
CA HIS A 79 -42.34 -22.19 3.42
C HIS A 79 -43.41 -23.00 2.65
N HIS A 80 -43.00 -24.00 1.87
CA HIS A 80 -43.90 -24.80 1.04
C HIS A 80 -44.28 -26.17 1.66
N HIS A 81 -44.02 -26.36 2.95
CA HIS A 81 -44.34 -27.56 3.72
C HIS A 81 -45.33 -27.26 4.85
#